data_AF-Q88G53-F1
#
_entry.id   AF-Q88G53-F1
#
_cell.length_a   1.000
_cell.length_b   1.000
_cell.length_c   1.000
_cell.angle_alpha   90.00
_cell.angle_beta   90.00
_cell.angle_gamma   90.00
#
_symmetry.space_group_name_H-M   'P 1'
#
loop_
_entity.id
_entity.type
_entity.pdbx_description
1 polymer ?
#
loop_
_entity_poly.entity_id
_entity_poly.type
_entity_poly.pdbx_seq_one_letter_code
_entity_poly.pdbx_strand_id
1 'polypeptide(L)'
;MANSASVDGYLHIEGFDQFGREIFDKKQIRKGMRKAGRLVSRRAQLNLALARGQDNYPVSRTGRTVESITFKVSRAGFLVKVLPRKTSGMRYYYPAYLHYGVKQGHRMSRLKPGESFDRAIRERESRKLREARRNNGWLITPRANYMEDALQDEKDQVQSILRAAFAAALR
;
A
#
# COMPACT_ATOMS: atom_id res chain seq x y z
N MET A 1 -36.18 -25.05 -21.55
CA MET A 1 -35.43 -24.73 -20.31
C MET A 1 -35.98 -23.43 -19.77
N ALA A 2 -36.52 -23.43 -18.55
CA ALA A 2 -37.16 -22.26 -17.94
C ALA A 2 -36.09 -21.35 -17.32
N ASN A 3 -36.04 -20.09 -17.75
CA ASN A 3 -35.19 -19.07 -17.15
C ASN A 3 -35.92 -18.50 -15.92
N SER A 4 -35.54 -18.93 -14.72
CA SER A 4 -35.95 -18.28 -13.48
C SER A 4 -35.15 -16.98 -13.31
N ALA A 5 -35.76 -15.84 -13.58
CA ALA A 5 -35.22 -14.55 -13.15
C ALA A 5 -35.56 -14.37 -11.67
N SER A 6 -34.58 -14.61 -10.78
CA SER A 6 -34.67 -14.21 -9.39
C SER A 6 -34.46 -12.69 -9.31
N VAL A 7 -35.49 -11.96 -8.89
CA VAL A 7 -35.35 -10.55 -8.52
C VAL A 7 -34.76 -10.53 -7.10
N ASP A 8 -33.44 -10.40 -7.01
CA ASP A 8 -32.77 -10.11 -5.75
C ASP A 8 -33.13 -8.66 -5.33
N GLY A 9 -34.19 -8.53 -4.54
CA GLY A 9 -34.59 -7.26 -3.96
C GLY A 9 -33.58 -6.82 -2.91
N TYR A 10 -32.75 -5.82 -3.24
CA TYR A 10 -31.88 -5.17 -2.27
C TYR A 10 -32.67 -4.10 -1.49
N LEU A 11 -33.09 -4.44 -0.27
CA LEU A 11 -33.71 -3.48 0.65
C LEU A 11 -32.59 -2.73 1.41
N HIS A 12 -32.26 -1.53 0.96
CA HIS A 12 -31.41 -0.61 1.72
C HIS A 12 -32.27 0.19 2.70
N ILE A 13 -32.17 -0.10 4.00
CA ILE A 13 -32.83 0.67 5.04
C ILE A 13 -31.94 1.88 5.35
N GLU A 14 -32.30 3.04 4.79
CA GLU A 14 -31.63 4.31 5.08
C GLU A 14 -31.78 4.65 6.57
N GLY A 15 -30.65 4.93 7.23
CA GLY A 15 -30.58 5.26 8.66
C GLY A 15 -29.50 4.49 9.40
N PHE A 16 -29.25 3.21 9.08
CA PHE A 16 -28.28 2.38 9.83
C PHE A 16 -26.81 2.60 9.46
N ASP A 17 -26.49 3.31 8.37
CA ASP A 17 -25.10 3.55 7.95
C ASP A 17 -24.30 4.45 8.93
N GLN A 18 -25.00 5.24 9.76
CA GLN A 18 -24.38 6.20 10.69
C GLN A 18 -24.51 5.81 12.17
N PHE A 19 -25.43 4.90 12.53
CA PHE A 19 -25.72 4.50 13.91
C PHE A 19 -24.49 4.01 14.69
N GLY A 20 -23.49 3.44 14.02
CA GLY A 20 -22.26 2.99 14.67
C GLY A 20 -21.23 4.08 14.98
N ARG A 21 -21.31 5.29 14.39
CA ARG A 21 -20.27 6.34 14.56
C ARG A 21 -20.67 7.43 15.53
N GLU A 22 -21.96 7.65 15.72
CA GLU A 22 -22.50 8.73 16.55
C GLU A 22 -22.46 8.42 18.04
N ILE A 23 -22.49 7.13 18.39
CA ILE A 23 -22.35 6.63 19.77
C ILE A 23 -20.96 6.90 20.37
N PHE A 24 -19.95 7.19 19.54
CA PHE A 24 -18.59 7.38 19.99
C PHE A 24 -18.18 8.86 20.08
N ASP A 25 -17.48 9.23 21.16
CA ASP A 25 -16.75 10.49 21.21
C ASP A 25 -15.57 10.47 20.23
N LYS A 26 -15.75 11.18 19.11
CA LYS A 26 -14.74 11.39 18.07
C LYS A 26 -13.42 11.93 18.63
N LYS A 27 -13.42 12.73 19.70
CA LYS A 27 -12.19 13.24 20.31
C LYS A 27 -11.35 12.10 20.88
N GLN A 28 -11.98 11.16 21.59
CA GLN A 28 -11.32 9.99 22.18
C GLN A 28 -10.83 9.02 21.11
N ILE A 29 -11.66 8.71 20.10
CA ILE A 29 -11.23 7.86 18.97
C ILE A 29 -10.02 8.47 18.27
N ARG A 30 -10.07 9.78 17.96
CA ARG A 30 -8.96 10.46 17.29
C ARG A 30 -7.69 10.46 18.15
N LYS A 31 -7.80 10.47 19.47
CA LYS A 31 -6.63 10.34 20.38
C LYS A 31 -6.00 8.96 20.24
N GLY A 32 -6.79 7.89 20.29
CA GLY A 32 -6.32 6.51 20.07
C GLY A 32 -5.70 6.31 18.69
N MET A 33 -6.38 6.78 17.66
CA MET A 33 -5.92 6.68 16.26
C MET A 33 -4.62 7.45 16.03
N ARG A 34 -4.44 8.63 16.64
CA ARG A 34 -3.14 9.34 16.61
C ARG A 34 -2.03 8.53 17.29
N LYS A 35 -2.33 7.82 18.38
CA LYS A 35 -1.35 6.99 19.10
C LYS A 35 -0.93 5.79 18.22
N ALA A 36 -1.89 5.08 17.64
CA ALA A 36 -1.64 3.98 16.71
C ALA A 36 -0.85 4.45 15.47
N GLY A 37 -1.27 5.56 14.85
CA GLY A 37 -0.56 6.15 13.70
C GLY A 37 0.88 6.51 14.00
N ARG A 38 1.15 7.07 15.19
CA ARG A 38 2.50 7.41 15.65
C ARG A 38 3.37 6.17 15.84
N LEU A 39 2.80 5.11 16.41
CA LEU A 39 3.51 3.84 16.61
C LEU A 39 3.96 3.26 15.27
N VAL A 40 3.01 3.04 14.35
CA VAL A 40 3.29 2.48 13.02
C VAL A 40 4.24 3.36 12.22
N SER A 41 4.06 4.70 12.24
CA SER A 41 4.96 5.60 11.51
C SER A 41 6.40 5.53 12.02
N ARG A 42 6.59 5.41 13.34
CA ARG A 42 7.93 5.30 13.95
C ARG A 42 8.57 3.96 13.63
N ARG A 43 7.81 2.87 13.70
CA ARG A 43 8.30 1.54 13.30
C ARG A 43 8.69 1.52 11.82
N ALA A 44 7.87 2.10 10.95
CA ALA A 44 8.17 2.23 9.52
C ALA A 44 9.46 3.05 9.26
N GLN A 45 9.67 4.13 10.02
CA GLN A 45 10.91 4.91 9.97
C GLN A 45 12.12 4.07 10.38
N LEU A 46 12.01 3.29 11.45
CA LEU A 46 13.07 2.39 11.93
C LEU A 46 13.38 1.30 10.90
N ASN A 47 12.35 0.63 10.37
CA ASN A 47 12.49 -0.41 9.34
C ASN A 47 13.27 0.14 8.14
N LEU A 48 12.91 1.33 7.65
CA LEU A 48 13.62 1.95 6.52
C LEU A 48 15.05 2.38 6.87
N ALA A 49 15.27 2.92 8.08
CA ALA A 49 16.59 3.38 8.51
C ALA A 49 17.58 2.24 8.76
N LEU A 50 17.11 1.13 9.32
CA LEU A 50 17.93 -0.03 9.69
C LEU A 50 18.18 -0.97 8.51
N ALA A 51 17.20 -1.18 7.63
CA ALA A 51 17.36 -2.10 6.51
C ALA A 51 18.47 -1.68 5.54
N ARG A 52 18.72 -0.38 5.36
CA ARG A 52 19.78 0.13 4.44
C ARG A 52 19.73 -0.50 3.03
N GLY A 53 18.54 -0.90 2.56
CA GLY A 53 18.33 -1.57 1.27
C GLY A 53 18.18 -3.10 1.34
N GLN A 54 18.32 -3.71 2.51
CA GLN A 54 17.95 -5.10 2.76
C GLN A 54 16.44 -5.31 2.55
N ASP A 55 16.06 -6.56 2.30
CA ASP A 55 14.66 -6.97 2.06
C ASP A 55 13.96 -6.23 0.91
N ASN A 56 14.72 -5.72 -0.07
CA ASN A 56 14.23 -4.90 -1.19
C ASN A 56 13.60 -3.56 -0.77
N TYR A 57 13.86 -3.08 0.45
CA TYR A 57 13.46 -1.73 0.84
C TYR A 57 14.22 -0.67 0.06
N PRO A 58 13.65 0.54 -0.12
CA PRO A 58 14.37 1.66 -0.70
C PRO A 58 15.60 2.03 0.16
N VAL A 59 16.72 2.37 -0.50
CA VAL A 59 17.90 2.90 0.20
C VAL A 59 17.68 4.38 0.52
N SER A 60 17.79 4.75 1.79
CA SER A 60 17.80 6.15 2.22
C SER A 60 19.23 6.69 2.25
N ARG A 61 19.60 7.54 1.27
CA ARG A 61 20.94 8.15 1.21
C ARG A 61 21.13 9.31 2.17
N THR A 62 20.10 10.13 2.36
CA THR A 62 20.20 11.41 3.10
C THR A 62 19.23 11.51 4.27
N GLY A 63 18.57 10.42 4.69
CA GLY A 63 17.58 10.43 5.79
C GLY A 63 16.22 11.06 5.45
N ARG A 64 16.15 11.96 4.48
CA ARG A 64 14.93 12.69 4.06
C ARG A 64 13.72 11.79 3.82
N THR A 65 13.91 10.62 3.21
CA THR A 65 12.80 9.66 2.98
C THR A 65 12.25 9.12 4.29
N VAL A 66 13.11 8.85 5.28
CA VAL A 66 12.69 8.42 6.62
C VAL A 66 11.85 9.51 7.29
N GLU A 67 12.36 10.75 7.30
CA GLU A 67 11.65 11.91 7.88
C GLU A 67 10.30 12.19 7.22
N SER A 68 10.17 11.86 5.94
CA SER A 68 8.92 12.07 5.20
C SER A 68 7.77 11.15 5.63
N ILE A 69 8.07 10.01 6.28
CA ILE A 69 7.06 9.05 6.72
C ILE A 69 6.25 9.68 7.85
N THR A 70 4.98 9.95 7.58
CA THR A 70 4.07 10.60 8.52
C THR A 70 2.72 9.90 8.51
N PHE A 71 1.86 10.23 9.48
CA PHE A 71 0.50 9.70 9.55
C PHE A 71 -0.55 10.82 9.46
N LYS A 72 -1.72 10.49 8.93
CA LYS A 72 -2.90 11.36 8.89
C LYS A 72 -4.11 10.61 9.40
N VAL A 73 -4.76 11.15 10.41
CA VAL A 73 -6.08 10.66 10.85
C VAL A 73 -7.15 11.25 9.94
N SER A 74 -8.15 10.44 9.56
CA SER A 74 -9.28 10.87 8.75
C SER A 74 -10.14 11.92 9.49
N ARG A 75 -10.94 12.68 8.73
CA ARG A 75 -11.85 13.68 9.32
C ARG A 75 -12.87 13.03 10.25
N ALA A 76 -13.39 11.87 9.86
CA ALA A 76 -14.33 11.08 10.66
C ALA A 76 -13.67 10.51 11.93
N GLY A 77 -12.34 10.33 11.93
CA GLY A 77 -11.57 9.87 13.07
C GLY A 77 -11.32 8.37 13.09
N PHE A 78 -12.02 7.58 12.29
CA PHE A 78 -11.98 6.10 12.32
C PHE A 78 -10.92 5.47 11.40
N LEU A 79 -10.04 6.27 10.78
CA LEU A 79 -9.02 5.76 9.87
C LEU A 79 -7.72 6.53 10.05
N VAL A 80 -6.61 5.81 9.92
CA VAL A 80 -5.26 6.38 9.88
C VAL A 80 -4.58 5.95 8.59
N LYS A 81 -4.04 6.92 7.85
CA LYS A 81 -3.18 6.66 6.70
C LYS A 81 -1.75 6.97 7.07
N VAL A 82 -0.85 6.01 6.91
CA VAL A 82 0.61 6.21 6.99
C VAL A 82 1.14 6.36 5.57
N LEU A 83 1.89 7.43 5.31
CA LEU A 83 2.46 7.70 3.99
C LEU A 83 3.71 8.60 4.08
N PRO A 84 4.63 8.51 3.11
CA PRO A 84 5.64 9.54 2.87
C PRO A 84 4.99 10.84 2.39
N ARG A 85 5.43 12.01 2.85
CA ARG A 85 4.97 13.33 2.34
C ARG A 85 6.12 14.16 1.81
N LYS A 86 5.84 15.04 0.84
CA LYS A 86 6.84 16.01 0.37
C LYS A 86 7.26 16.92 1.52
N THR A 87 8.54 16.92 1.84
CA THR A 87 9.14 17.85 2.81
C THR A 87 9.89 18.96 2.07
N SER A 88 10.21 20.06 2.76
CA SER A 88 11.00 21.17 2.20
C SER A 88 12.40 20.72 1.73
N GLY A 89 12.97 19.70 2.39
CA GLY A 89 14.24 19.11 2.00
C GLY A 89 14.19 18.28 0.70
N MET A 90 13.00 18.02 0.14
CA MET A 90 12.82 17.25 -1.09
C MET A 90 12.52 18.15 -2.28
N ARG A 91 13.47 18.27 -3.21
CA ARG A 91 13.26 18.97 -4.49
C ARG A 91 12.08 18.37 -5.27
N TYR A 92 12.08 17.05 -5.42
CA TYR A 92 11.02 16.27 -6.06
C TYR A 92 10.39 15.32 -5.06
N TYR A 93 9.06 15.18 -5.13
CA TYR A 93 8.34 14.18 -4.36
C TYR A 93 8.22 12.91 -5.18
N TYR A 94 9.04 11.93 -4.86
CA TYR A 94 9.05 10.66 -5.56
C TYR A 94 9.16 9.51 -4.56
N PRO A 95 8.05 9.13 -3.89
CA PRO A 95 8.01 7.92 -3.09
C PRO A 95 7.93 6.72 -4.05
N ALA A 96 9.00 6.46 -4.81
CA ALA A 96 9.04 5.32 -5.71
C ALA A 96 8.99 4.04 -4.89
N TYR A 97 7.83 3.40 -4.87
CA TYR A 97 7.62 2.15 -4.18
C TYR A 97 6.76 1.22 -5.04
N LEU A 98 7.41 0.18 -5.57
CA LEU A 98 6.77 -0.84 -6.40
C LEU A 98 6.35 -2.01 -5.53
N HIS A 99 5.31 -1.80 -4.71
CA HIS A 99 4.78 -2.86 -3.84
C HIS A 99 4.31 -4.07 -4.64
N TYR A 100 3.53 -3.82 -5.70
CA TYR A 100 2.95 -4.88 -6.54
C TYR A 100 3.84 -5.27 -7.73
N GLY A 101 5.06 -4.70 -7.83
CA GLY A 101 5.94 -4.89 -8.97
C GLY A 101 5.37 -4.32 -10.28
N VAL A 102 5.99 -4.69 -11.39
CA VAL A 102 5.53 -4.37 -12.76
C VAL A 102 5.51 -5.66 -13.54
N LYS A 103 4.35 -6.01 -14.13
CA LYS A 103 4.24 -7.18 -15.02
C LYS A 103 4.95 -6.95 -16.34
N GLN A 104 5.40 -8.02 -16.97
CA GLN A 104 6.02 -7.93 -18.29
C GLN A 104 5.02 -7.44 -19.33
N GLY A 105 5.40 -6.42 -20.10
CA GLY A 105 4.53 -5.77 -21.08
C GLY A 105 4.16 -6.67 -22.27
N HIS A 106 3.11 -6.27 -23.00
CA HIS A 106 2.65 -6.99 -24.19
C HIS A 106 3.58 -6.81 -25.41
N ARG A 107 4.40 -5.76 -25.42
CA ARG A 107 5.23 -5.41 -26.59
C ARG A 107 6.62 -6.00 -26.44
N MET A 108 7.12 -6.60 -27.52
CA MET A 108 8.54 -6.93 -27.62
C MET A 108 9.35 -5.64 -27.64
N SER A 109 10.58 -5.69 -27.11
CA SER A 109 11.52 -4.59 -27.28
C SER A 109 11.75 -4.30 -28.77
N ARG A 110 11.98 -3.03 -29.07
CA ARG A 110 12.49 -2.61 -30.38
C ARG A 110 13.92 -3.14 -30.54
N LEU A 111 14.32 -3.37 -31.79
CA LEU A 111 15.71 -3.65 -32.13
C LEU A 111 16.60 -2.52 -31.61
N LYS A 112 17.78 -2.87 -31.10
CA LYS A 112 18.76 -1.85 -30.70
C LYS A 112 19.33 -1.18 -31.96
N PRO A 113 19.80 0.07 -31.87
CA PRO A 113 20.50 0.71 -32.98
C PRO A 113 21.69 -0.16 -33.43
N GLY A 114 21.78 -0.45 -34.73
CA GLY A 114 22.83 -1.30 -35.32
C GLY A 114 22.52 -2.80 -35.37
N GLU A 115 21.40 -3.25 -34.82
CA GLU A 115 20.99 -4.66 -34.85
C GLU A 115 20.12 -4.96 -36.08
N SER A 116 20.46 -6.01 -36.83
CA SER A 116 19.70 -6.42 -38.00
C SER A 116 18.45 -7.22 -37.62
N PHE A 117 17.38 -7.09 -38.42
CA PHE A 117 16.16 -7.86 -38.19
C PHE A 117 16.35 -9.32 -38.62
N ASP A 118 16.46 -10.22 -37.65
CA ASP A 118 16.41 -11.67 -37.86
C ASP A 118 15.05 -12.25 -37.42
N ARG A 119 14.29 -12.80 -38.37
CA ARG A 119 12.95 -13.35 -38.12
C ARG A 119 12.96 -14.51 -37.12
N ALA A 120 13.93 -15.42 -37.21
CA ALA A 120 13.99 -16.63 -36.39
C ALA A 120 14.37 -16.32 -34.94
N ILE A 121 15.21 -15.30 -34.72
CA ILE A 121 15.54 -14.80 -33.38
C ILE A 121 14.29 -14.13 -32.77
N ARG A 122 13.62 -13.26 -33.53
CA ARG A 122 12.43 -12.53 -33.07
C ARG A 122 11.27 -13.45 -32.70
N GLU A 123 11.07 -14.53 -33.43
CA GLU A 123 10.04 -15.52 -33.10
C GLU A 123 10.34 -16.27 -31.79
N ARG A 124 11.61 -16.65 -31.57
CA ARG A 124 12.06 -17.25 -30.31
C ARG A 124 11.86 -16.32 -29.12
N GLU A 125 12.19 -15.04 -29.25
CA GLU A 125 11.93 -14.02 -28.23
C GLU A 125 10.44 -13.84 -27.96
N SER A 126 9.62 -13.81 -29.02
CA SER A 126 8.16 -13.72 -28.88
C SER A 126 7.59 -14.89 -28.09
N ARG A 127 8.06 -16.11 -28.37
CA ARG A 127 7.65 -17.32 -27.66
C ARG A 127 8.02 -17.27 -26.18
N LYS A 128 9.28 -16.94 -25.87
CA LYS A 128 9.76 -16.75 -24.48
C LYS A 128 8.93 -15.71 -23.73
N LEU A 129 8.59 -14.59 -24.38
CA LEU A 129 7.76 -13.55 -23.79
C LEU A 129 6.32 -14.03 -23.52
N ARG A 130 5.73 -14.83 -24.41
CA ARG A 130 4.39 -15.42 -24.18
C ARG A 130 4.41 -16.44 -23.05
N GLU A 131 5.45 -17.27 -22.95
CA GLU A 131 5.64 -18.24 -21.87
C GLU A 131 5.83 -17.53 -20.52
N ALA A 132 6.69 -16.51 -20.47
CA ALA A 132 6.88 -15.70 -19.28
C ALA A 132 5.56 -15.08 -18.80
N ARG A 133 4.69 -14.61 -19.71
CA ARG A 133 3.35 -14.11 -19.35
C ARG A 133 2.44 -15.19 -18.75
N ARG A 134 2.40 -16.38 -19.37
CA ARG A 134 1.62 -17.51 -18.83
C ARG A 134 2.06 -17.85 -17.41
N ASN A 135 3.35 -17.66 -17.12
CA ASN A 135 3.94 -17.88 -15.80
C ASN A 135 4.01 -16.62 -14.93
N ASN A 136 3.14 -15.63 -15.16
CA ASN A 136 3.06 -14.41 -14.34
C ASN A 136 4.35 -13.58 -14.27
N GLY A 137 5.18 -13.62 -15.32
CA GLY A 137 6.48 -12.99 -15.41
C GLY A 137 6.49 -11.50 -15.06
N TRP A 138 7.51 -11.11 -14.28
CA TRP A 138 7.72 -9.75 -13.79
C TRP A 138 8.73 -9.01 -14.65
N LEU A 139 8.43 -7.75 -15.02
CA LEU A 139 9.43 -6.79 -15.50
C LEU A 139 10.26 -6.25 -14.33
N ILE A 140 9.59 -5.95 -13.22
CA ILE A 140 10.21 -5.57 -11.94
C ILE A 140 9.45 -6.35 -10.86
N THR A 141 10.17 -7.08 -10.02
CA THR A 141 9.54 -7.86 -8.94
C THR A 141 8.93 -6.93 -7.88
N PRO A 142 7.84 -7.37 -7.22
CA PRO A 142 7.35 -6.76 -5.99
C PRO A 142 8.47 -6.49 -4.99
N ARG A 143 8.39 -5.36 -4.30
CA ARG A 143 9.30 -5.01 -3.20
C ARG A 143 8.57 -5.19 -1.86
N ALA A 144 9.31 -5.44 -0.77
CA ALA A 144 8.74 -5.51 0.57
C ALA A 144 8.44 -4.11 1.11
N ASN A 145 7.40 -3.96 1.93
CA ASN A 145 6.80 -2.67 2.27
C ASN A 145 7.00 -2.33 3.73
N TYR A 146 8.03 -1.52 4.00
CA TYR A 146 8.38 -1.09 5.34
C TYR A 146 7.23 -0.46 6.16
N MET A 147 6.17 0.07 5.53
CA MET A 147 4.98 0.58 6.26
C MET A 147 3.97 -0.52 6.58
N GLU A 148 3.80 -1.48 5.68
CA GLU A 148 2.92 -2.63 5.90
C GLU A 148 3.55 -3.59 6.91
N ASP A 149 4.84 -3.87 6.75
CA ASP A 149 5.62 -4.69 7.67
C ASP A 149 5.60 -4.07 9.08
N ALA A 150 5.74 -2.74 9.17
CA ALA A 150 5.58 -2.02 10.43
C ALA A 150 4.18 -2.14 11.05
N LEU A 151 3.12 -2.24 10.24
CA LEU A 151 1.76 -2.48 10.75
C LEU A 151 1.58 -3.92 11.22
N GLN A 152 2.18 -4.89 10.52
CA GLN A 152 2.14 -6.30 10.93
C GLN A 152 2.94 -6.52 12.21
N ASP A 153 4.14 -5.96 12.31
CA ASP A 153 5.00 -6.02 13.51
C ASP A 153 4.29 -5.46 14.74
N GLU A 154 3.58 -4.34 14.58
CA GLU A 154 2.92 -3.62 15.69
C GLU A 154 1.44 -3.98 15.85
N LYS A 155 0.96 -5.02 15.17
CA LYS A 155 -0.47 -5.36 15.06
C LYS A 155 -1.14 -5.48 16.44
N ASP A 156 -0.52 -6.20 17.36
CA ASP A 156 -1.09 -6.46 18.69
C ASP A 156 -1.15 -5.18 19.53
N GLN A 157 -0.11 -4.35 19.48
CA GLN A 157 -0.09 -3.07 20.16
C GLN A 157 -1.12 -2.10 19.58
N VAL A 158 -1.24 -2.05 18.25
CA VAL A 158 -2.25 -1.24 17.56
C VAL A 158 -3.65 -1.70 17.99
N GLN A 159 -3.93 -3.02 17.98
CA GLN A 159 -5.21 -3.55 18.43
C GLN A 159 -5.51 -3.19 19.89
N SER A 160 -4.54 -3.32 20.78
CA SER A 160 -4.67 -2.94 22.19
C SER A 160 -5.00 -1.46 22.36
N ILE A 161 -4.24 -0.58 21.69
CA ILE A 161 -4.47 0.88 21.70
C ILE A 161 -5.87 1.22 21.20
N LEU A 162 -6.30 0.61 20.09
CA LEU A 162 -7.59 0.90 19.49
C LEU A 162 -8.73 0.36 20.35
N ARG A 163 -8.66 -0.86 20.87
CA ARG A 163 -9.66 -1.42 21.80
C ARG A 163 -9.87 -0.50 23.00
N ALA A 164 -8.79 -0.07 23.65
CA ALA A 164 -8.87 0.86 24.77
C ALA A 164 -9.49 2.21 24.37
N ALA A 165 -9.13 2.73 23.19
CA ALA A 165 -9.67 4.00 22.71
C ALA A 165 -11.15 3.93 22.34
N PHE A 166 -11.60 2.82 21.75
CA PHE A 166 -13.03 2.60 21.44
C PHE A 166 -13.85 2.40 22.71
N ALA A 167 -13.35 1.63 23.68
CA ALA A 167 -13.99 1.46 24.97
C ALA A 167 -14.15 2.81 25.71
N ALA A 168 -13.10 3.63 25.73
CA ALA A 168 -13.14 4.96 26.36
C ALA A 168 -13.95 6.00 25.56
N ALA A 169 -14.30 5.70 24.31
CA ALA A 169 -15.08 6.60 23.47
C ALA A 169 -16.59 6.31 23.51
N LEU A 170 -17.03 5.18 24.06
CA LEU A 170 -18.46 4.89 24.23
C LEU A 170 -19.06 5.93 25.19
N ARG A 171 -20.20 6.50 24.77
CA ARG A 171 -20.99 7.44 25.56
C ARG A 171 -22.11 6.72 26.31
#